data_AF-A0A6A1WJF9-F1
#
_entry.id   AF-A0A6A1WJF9-F1
#
_cell.length_a   1.000
_cell.length_b   1.000
_cell.length_c   1.000
_cell.angle_alpha   90.00
_cell.angle_beta   90.00
_cell.angle_gamma   90.00
#
_symmetry.space_group_name_H-M   'P 1'
#
loop_
_entity.id
_entity.type
_entity.pdbx_description
1 polymer ?
#
loop_
_entity_poly.entity_id
_entity_poly.type
_entity_poly.pdbx_seq_one_letter_code
_entity_poly.pdbx_strand_id
1 'polypeptide(L)'
;MPSVLYSLYYTALQLGTPGVKFMVALDTRSDLFWVPCDNCSRCAPTEDTVYASDFELNIYNPKGSSSSKEVTCNNSLCARRNGCVGTFSNCPYMVSYVSAETSTSGILVENEVIL
;
A
#
# COMPACT_ATOMS: atom_id res chain seq x y z
N MET A 1 -18.66 -15.77 -18.32
CA MET A 1 -17.79 -15.40 -17.19
C MET A 1 -18.34 -14.08 -16.65
N PRO A 2 -19.00 -14.04 -15.48
CA PRO A 2 -19.58 -12.79 -15.01
C PRO A 2 -18.45 -11.87 -14.56
N SER A 3 -18.24 -10.79 -15.31
CA SER A 3 -17.38 -9.67 -14.96
C SER A 3 -17.99 -8.96 -13.76
N VAL A 4 -17.42 -9.15 -12.58
CA VAL A 4 -17.88 -8.43 -11.39
C VAL A 4 -17.29 -7.02 -11.44
N LEU A 5 -18.13 -6.04 -11.76
CA LEU A 5 -17.77 -4.62 -11.74
C LEU A 5 -18.09 -4.07 -10.33
N TYR A 6 -17.11 -4.02 -9.44
CA TYR A 6 -17.26 -3.30 -8.17
C TYR A 6 -16.85 -1.84 -8.36
N SER A 7 -17.76 -0.91 -8.09
CA SER A 7 -17.41 0.50 -7.95
C SER A 7 -16.78 0.70 -6.57
N LEU A 8 -15.56 1.22 -6.54
CA LEU A 8 -14.85 1.56 -5.31
C LEU A 8 -15.05 3.04 -4.99
N TYR A 9 -15.16 3.36 -3.71
CA TYR A 9 -15.11 4.74 -3.23
C TYR A 9 -13.66 5.10 -2.93
N TYR A 10 -13.23 6.28 -3.37
CA TYR A 10 -11.87 6.75 -3.19
C TYR A 10 -11.85 8.02 -2.34
N THR A 11 -10.77 8.19 -1.58
CA THR A 11 -10.47 9.44 -0.90
C THR A 11 -9.02 9.83 -1.15
N ALA A 12 -8.73 11.12 -1.03
CA ALA A 12 -7.36 11.59 -0.92
C ALA A 12 -6.92 11.58 0.55
N LEU A 13 -5.65 11.24 0.79
CA LEU A 13 -4.95 11.45 2.05
C LEU A 13 -3.50 11.84 1.75
N GLN A 14 -2.73 12.21 2.76
CA GLN A 14 -1.30 12.44 2.67
C GLN A 14 -0.52 11.43 3.52
N LEU A 15 0.63 10.98 3.03
CA LEU A 15 1.54 10.10 3.75
C LEU A 15 2.88 10.79 3.98
N GLY A 16 3.39 10.65 5.19
CA GLY A 16 4.74 11.05 5.56
C GLY A 16 4.94 12.52 5.89
N THR A 17 6.21 12.85 6.16
CA THR A 17 6.68 14.18 6.50
C THR A 17 7.90 14.53 5.62
N PRO A 18 7.77 15.46 4.65
CA PRO A 18 6.57 16.21 4.29
C PRO A 18 5.47 15.32 3.68
N GLY A 19 4.22 15.75 3.80
CA GLY A 19 3.06 15.00 3.30
C GLY A 19 3.01 14.91 1.78
N VAL A 20 2.88 13.68 1.26
CA VAL A 20 2.69 13.39 -0.17
C VAL A 20 1.28 12.84 -0.38
N LYS A 21 0.55 13.36 -1.37
CA LYS A 21 -0.88 13.06 -1.58
C LYS A 21 -1.09 11.73 -2.31
N PHE A 22 -1.97 10.87 -1.80
CA PHE A 22 -2.35 9.60 -2.42
C PHE A 22 -3.86 9.51 -2.57
N MET A 23 -4.31 8.90 -3.66
CA MET A 23 -5.70 8.50 -3.83
C MET A 23 -5.82 7.02 -3.48
N VAL A 24 -6.71 6.69 -2.55
CA VAL A 24 -6.81 5.34 -1.97
C VAL A 24 -8.26 4.87 -1.96
N ALA A 25 -8.48 3.58 -2.18
CA ALA A 25 -9.81 2.97 -2.10
C ALA A 25 -10.20 2.73 -0.64
N LEU A 26 -11.45 3.04 -0.30
CA LEU A 26 -12.04 2.78 1.00
C LEU A 26 -12.58 1.34 1.05
N ASP A 27 -11.79 0.43 1.63
CA ASP A 27 -12.16 -0.97 1.82
C ASP A 27 -12.43 -1.26 3.30
N THR A 28 -13.71 -1.22 3.69
CA THR A 28 -14.14 -1.51 5.08
C THR A 28 -14.09 -2.99 5.45
N ARG A 29 -13.77 -3.88 4.50
CA ARG A 29 -13.75 -5.34 4.71
C ARG A 29 -12.34 -5.91 4.79
N SER A 30 -11.31 -5.09 4.78
CA SER A 30 -9.92 -5.49 5.03
C SER A 30 -9.29 -4.71 6.17
N ASP A 31 -8.15 -5.22 6.66
CA ASP A 31 -7.37 -4.65 7.76
C ASP A 31 -6.00 -4.13 7.29
N LEU A 32 -5.80 -3.99 5.97
CA LEU A 32 -4.55 -3.58 5.35
C LEU A 32 -4.72 -2.31 4.53
N PHE A 33 -3.97 -1.28 4.89
CA PHE A 33 -3.74 -0.11 4.06
C PHE A 33 -2.46 -0.31 3.24
N TRP A 34 -2.52 -0.15 1.91
CA TRP A 34 -1.36 -0.29 1.03
C TRP A 34 -1.38 0.74 -0.10
N VAL A 35 -0.18 1.16 -0.50
CA VAL A 35 0.09 2.03 -1.66
C VAL A 35 1.27 1.44 -2.44
N PRO A 36 1.35 1.66 -3.76
CA PRO A 36 2.54 1.26 -4.53
C PRO A 36 3.76 2.02 -4.02
N CYS A 37 4.90 1.33 -3.90
CA CYS A 37 6.16 1.91 -3.48
C CYS A 37 7.21 1.93 -4.60
N ASP A 38 8.31 2.64 -4.37
CA ASP A 38 9.46 2.62 -5.24
C ASP A 38 9.99 1.19 -5.40
N ASN A 39 10.51 0.87 -6.59
CA ASN A 39 10.98 -0.47 -6.97
C ASN A 39 9.91 -1.58 -6.93
N CYS A 40 8.62 -1.25 -7.04
CA CYS A 40 7.59 -2.25 -7.24
C CYS A 40 7.70 -2.93 -8.61
N SER A 41 7.75 -4.27 -8.63
CA SER A 41 7.91 -5.05 -9.87
C SER A 41 6.60 -5.38 -10.59
N ARG A 42 5.47 -5.41 -9.88
CA ARG A 42 4.15 -5.78 -10.41
C ARG A 42 3.04 -4.87 -9.88
N CYS A 43 3.25 -3.56 -9.95
CA CYS A 43 2.25 -2.56 -9.59
C CYS A 43 1.52 -2.02 -10.81
N ALA A 44 0.33 -1.45 -10.58
CA ALA A 44 -0.39 -0.71 -11.61
C ALA A 44 0.43 0.50 -12.07
N PRO A 45 0.40 0.84 -13.37
CA PRO A 45 1.06 2.03 -13.89
C PRO A 45 0.43 3.29 -13.29
N THR A 46 1.27 4.28 -12.98
CA THR A 46 0.84 5.62 -12.53
C THR A 46 0.58 6.56 -13.71
N GLU A 47 1.23 6.31 -14.84
CA GLU A 47 1.06 7.03 -16.10
C GLU A 47 -0.09 6.42 -16.93
N ASP A 48 -0.80 7.24 -17.71
CA ASP A 48 -1.80 6.83 -18.72
C ASP A 48 -3.09 6.15 -18.21
N THR A 49 -3.50 6.39 -16.96
CA THR A 49 -4.86 5.99 -16.52
C THR A 49 -5.88 7.10 -16.79
N VAL A 50 -7.07 6.76 -17.28
CA VAL A 50 -8.18 7.73 -17.53
C VAL A 50 -8.57 8.52 -16.26
N TYR A 51 -8.17 8.02 -15.08
CA TYR A 51 -8.35 8.68 -13.77
C TYR A 51 -7.26 9.68 -13.41
N ALA A 52 -6.12 9.68 -14.10
CA ALA A 52 -4.97 10.54 -13.80
C ALA A 52 -5.13 11.97 -14.32
N SER A 53 -6.15 12.27 -15.12
CA SER A 53 -6.34 13.62 -15.69
C SER A 53 -6.64 14.69 -14.63
N ASP A 54 -7.25 14.29 -13.51
CA ASP A 54 -7.63 15.22 -12.41
C ASP A 54 -6.81 14.99 -11.12
N PHE A 55 -6.01 13.92 -11.06
CA PHE A 55 -5.22 13.56 -9.88
C PHE A 55 -3.91 12.88 -10.26
N GLU A 56 -2.78 13.50 -9.91
CA GLU A 56 -1.45 12.91 -10.09
C GLU A 56 -1.24 11.75 -9.10
N LEU A 57 -1.07 10.53 -9.63
CA LEU A 57 -0.84 9.34 -8.83
C LEU A 57 0.61 9.32 -8.32
N ASN A 58 0.77 9.25 -6.99
CA ASN A 58 2.10 9.20 -6.36
C ASN A 58 2.54 7.77 -6.07
N ILE A 59 3.86 7.57 -6.08
CA ILE A 59 4.53 6.34 -5.63
C ILE A 59 5.19 6.62 -4.28
N TYR A 60 4.96 5.73 -3.32
CA TYR A 60 5.53 5.87 -1.99
C TYR A 60 7.05 5.61 -2.01
N ASN A 61 7.83 6.60 -1.59
CA ASN A 61 9.27 6.47 -1.38
C ASN A 61 9.56 6.55 0.13
N PRO A 62 9.93 5.44 0.79
CA PRO A 62 10.26 5.43 2.21
C PRO A 62 11.37 6.40 2.59
N LYS A 63 12.32 6.67 1.67
CA LYS A 63 13.44 7.59 1.92
C LYS A 63 13.04 9.06 1.75
N GLY A 64 11.89 9.35 1.15
CA GLY A 64 11.36 10.69 0.95
C GLY A 64 10.64 11.27 2.17
N SER A 65 10.43 10.47 3.22
CA SER A 65 9.68 10.85 4.42
C SER A 65 10.52 10.65 5.69
N SER A 66 10.66 11.70 6.50
CA SER A 66 11.40 11.64 7.77
C SER A 66 10.69 10.83 8.86
N SER A 67 9.38 10.64 8.73
CA SER A 67 8.55 9.82 9.64
C SER A 67 8.44 8.35 9.23
N SER A 68 9.04 7.96 8.08
CA SER A 68 8.99 6.58 7.59
C SER A 68 9.93 5.67 8.36
N LYS A 69 9.41 4.54 8.83
CA LYS A 69 10.18 3.50 9.55
C LYS A 69 9.83 2.12 9.02
N GLU A 70 10.84 1.37 8.59
CA GLU A 70 10.64 -0.02 8.19
C GLU A 70 10.24 -0.87 9.40
N VAL A 71 9.21 -1.71 9.23
CA VAL A 71 8.78 -2.64 10.27
C VAL A 71 9.60 -3.91 10.13
N THR A 72 10.41 -4.24 11.13
CA THR A 72 11.19 -5.48 11.16
C THR A 72 10.38 -6.65 11.70
N CYS A 73 10.87 -7.86 11.45
CA CYS A 73 10.21 -9.10 11.89
C CYS A 73 10.07 -9.27 13.41
N ASN A 74 10.88 -8.57 14.21
CA ASN A 74 10.74 -8.55 15.67
C ASN A 74 9.67 -7.57 16.18
N ASN A 75 9.10 -6.73 15.32
CA ASN A 75 8.08 -5.76 15.70
C ASN A 75 6.72 -6.46 15.93
N SER A 76 5.97 -6.01 16.94
CA SER A 76 4.64 -6.55 17.28
C SER A 76 3.62 -6.42 16.14
N LEU A 77 3.76 -5.41 15.27
CA LEU A 77 2.95 -5.26 14.06
C LEU A 77 3.16 -6.42 13.07
N CYS A 78 4.34 -7.04 13.08
CA CYS A 78 4.67 -8.18 12.22
C CYS A 78 4.14 -9.52 12.76
N ALA A 79 3.74 -9.60 14.04
CA ALA A 79 3.39 -10.85 14.72
C ALA A 79 2.21 -11.63 14.08
N ARG A 80 1.39 -10.95 13.26
CA ARG A 80 0.25 -11.56 12.55
C ARG A 80 0.57 -12.01 11.12
N ARG A 81 1.72 -11.61 10.56
CA ARG A 81 2.08 -11.86 9.15
C ARG A 81 3.36 -12.69 9.08
N ASN A 82 3.20 -13.99 9.31
CA ASN A 82 4.27 -14.97 9.35
C ASN A 82 4.83 -15.22 7.94
N GLY A 83 5.90 -14.52 7.59
CA GLY A 83 6.69 -14.76 6.37
C GLY A 83 8.17 -14.43 6.53
N CYS A 84 8.60 -14.19 7.76
CA CYS A 84 9.95 -13.73 8.08
C CYS A 84 11.01 -14.81 7.85
N VAL A 85 12.05 -14.47 7.09
CA VAL A 85 13.21 -15.34 6.83
C VAL A 85 14.35 -15.07 7.84
N GLY A 86 14.16 -14.13 8.76
CA GLY A 86 15.08 -13.82 9.86
C GLY A 86 14.50 -12.80 10.84
N THR A 87 15.20 -12.53 11.95
CA THR A 87 14.74 -11.60 13.00
C THR A 87 14.90 -10.13 12.61
N PHE A 88 15.94 -9.80 11.82
CA PHE A 88 16.25 -8.43 11.39
C PHE A 88 15.82 -8.15 9.95
N SER A 89 15.13 -9.09 9.29
CA SER A 89 14.56 -8.82 7.97
C SER A 89 13.33 -7.91 8.09
N ASN A 90 13.04 -7.21 6.99
CA ASN A 90 11.79 -6.45 6.84
C ASN A 90 10.59 -7.38 6.90
N CYS A 91 9.53 -6.93 7.55
CA CYS A 91 8.32 -7.70 7.74
C CYS A 91 7.54 -7.80 6.41
N PRO A 92 7.43 -8.99 5.80
CA PRO A 92 6.68 -9.12 4.58
C PRO A 92 5.19 -9.19 4.86
N TYR A 93 4.38 -8.78 3.87
CA TYR A 93 2.96 -9.07 3.85
C TYR A 93 2.54 -9.65 2.49
N MET A 94 1.48 -10.45 2.52
CA MET A 94 0.77 -10.90 1.33
C MET A 94 -0.72 -11.04 1.67
N VAL A 95 -1.58 -10.51 0.82
CA VAL A 95 -3.04 -10.59 0.96
C VAL A 95 -3.64 -10.96 -0.39
N SER A 96 -4.54 -11.93 -0.37
CA SER A 96 -5.36 -12.31 -1.52
C SER A 96 -6.80 -11.86 -1.28
N TYR A 97 -7.40 -11.16 -2.23
CA TYR A 97 -8.77 -10.67 -2.14
C TYR A 97 -9.75 -11.71 -2.71
N VAL A 98 -11.03 -11.59 -2.32
CA VAL A 98 -12.11 -12.49 -2.79
C VAL A 98 -12.43 -12.26 -4.27
N SER A 99 -12.16 -11.07 -4.80
CA SER A 99 -12.23 -10.78 -6.23
C SER A 99 -11.21 -11.60 -7.00
N ALA A 100 -11.66 -12.16 -8.12
CA ALA A 100 -10.85 -13.04 -8.95
C ALA A 100 -9.49 -12.41 -9.29
N GLU A 101 -8.41 -13.15 -9.00
CA GLU A 101 -7.03 -12.84 -9.40
C GLU A 101 -6.44 -11.52 -8.86
N THR A 102 -6.98 -11.00 -7.75
CA THR A 102 -6.45 -9.79 -7.11
C THR A 102 -5.72 -10.11 -5.81
N SER A 103 -4.45 -9.73 -5.74
CA SER A 103 -3.61 -9.87 -4.55
C SER A 103 -2.61 -8.73 -4.47
N THR A 104 -2.07 -8.53 -3.27
CA THR A 104 -1.03 -7.54 -3.00
C THR A 104 0.02 -8.14 -2.08
N SER A 105 1.27 -7.77 -2.28
CA SER A 105 2.38 -8.17 -1.40
C SER A 105 3.47 -7.10 -1.37
N GLY A 106 4.25 -7.09 -0.30
CA GLY A 106 5.30 -6.12 -0.09
C GLY A 106 5.88 -6.21 1.31
N ILE A 107 6.39 -5.09 1.81
CA ILE A 107 6.91 -4.94 3.18
C ILE A 107 6.04 -3.97 3.99
N LEU A 108 5.96 -4.18 5.29
CA LEU A 108 5.29 -3.25 6.20
C LEU A 108 6.20 -2.06 6.51
N VAL A 109 5.61 -0.86 6.49
CA VAL A 109 6.24 0.40 6.85
C VAL A 109 5.30 1.15 7.77
N GLU A 110 5.84 1.67 8.87
CA GLU A 110 5.15 2.60 9.74
C GLU A 110 5.45 4.02 9.27
N ASN A 111 4.41 4.83 9.08
CA ASN A 111 4.55 6.22 8.67
C ASN A 111 3.34 7.04 9.14
N GLU A 112 3.49 8.36 9.17
CA GLU A 112 2.40 9.28 9.48
C GLU A 112 1.36 9.33 8.35
N VAL A 113 0.09 9.29 8.73
CA VAL A 113 -1.06 9.48 7.84
C VAL A 113 -1.71 10.80 8.20
N ILE A 114 -1.84 11.69 7.22
CA ILE A 114 -2.43 13.02 7.35
C ILE A 114 -3.73 13.03 6.54
N LEU A 115 -4.85 13.31 7.21
CA LEU A 115 -6.19 13.36 6.61
C LEU A 115 -6.54 14.79 6.16
#